data_AF-A0A849N4E7-F1
#
_entry.id   AF-A0A849N4E7-F1
#
_cell.length_a   1.000
_cell.length_b   1.000
_cell.length_c   1.000
_cell.angle_alpha   90.00
_cell.angle_beta   90.00
_cell.angle_gamma   90.00
#
_symmetry.space_group_name_H-M   'P 1'
#
loop_
_entity.id
_entity.type
_entity.pdbx_description
1 polymer ?
#
loop_
_entity_poly.entity_id
_entity_poly.type
_entity_poly.pdbx_seq_one_letter_code
_entity_poly.pdbx_strand_id
1 'polypeptide(L)' 'MTEREFEAKLAELDRLLNDPEIRMDPDRVWSLLAEIGTQDMRSAAGG' A
#
# COMPACT_ATOMS: atom_id res chain seq x y z
N MET A 1 -0.78 10.79 -5.80
CA MET A 1 -1.10 9.42 -6.24
C MET A 1 -2.52 9.44 -6.79
N THR A 2 -2.75 8.82 -7.94
CA THR A 2 -4.10 8.62 -8.47
C THR A 2 -4.77 7.45 -7.77
N GLU A 3 -6.09 7.38 -7.83
CA GLU A 3 -6.86 6.30 -7.19
C GLU A 3 -6.45 4.90 -7.72
N ARG A 4 -6.16 4.79 -9.01
CA ARG A 4 -5.65 3.54 -9.60
C ARG A 4 -4.31 3.11 -9.04
N GLU A 5 -3.41 4.05 -8.77
CA GLU A 5 -2.11 3.74 -8.16
C GLU A 5 -2.29 3.33 -6.69
N PHE A 6 -3.28 3.89 -5.99
CA PHE A 6 -3.63 3.48 -4.63
C PHE A 6 -4.16 2.05 -4.59
N GLU A 7 -5.12 1.71 -5.44
CA GLU A 7 -5.67 0.36 -5.58
C GLU A 7 -4.60 -0.68 -5.95
N ALA A 8 -3.68 -0.33 -6.85
CA ALA A 8 -2.58 -1.21 -7.23
C ALA A 8 -1.65 -1.52 -6.04
N LYS A 9 -1.33 -0.52 -5.21
CA LYS A 9 -0.49 -0.71 -4.02
C LYS A 9 -1.20 -1.52 -2.94
N LEU A 10 -2.51 -1.35 -2.77
CA LEU A 10 -3.30 -2.19 -1.88
C LEU A 10 -3.32 -3.65 -2.33
N ALA A 11 -3.50 -3.90 -3.63
CA ALA A 11 -3.44 -5.25 -4.18
C ALA A 11 -2.04 -5.88 -4.05
N GLU A 12 -0.98 -5.09 -4.17
CA GLU A 12 0.40 -5.54 -3.94
C GLU A 12 0.64 -5.89 -2.45
N LEU A 13 0.18 -5.04 -1.54
CA LEU A 13 0.26 -5.28 -0.10
C LEU A 13 -0.52 -6.54 0.32
N ASP A 14 -1.74 -6.70 -0.20
CA ASP A 14 -2.57 -7.88 0.06
C ASP A 14 -1.87 -9.17 -0.36
N ARG A 15 -1.30 -9.18 -1.57
CA ARG A 15 -0.51 -10.32 -2.06
C ARG A 15 0.72 -10.59 -1.19
N LEU A 16 1.48 -9.56 -0.83
CA LEU A 16 2.68 -9.74 0.02
C LEU A 16 2.37 -10.33 1.39
N LEU A 17 1.18 -10.07 1.94
CA LEU A 17 0.78 -10.54 3.26
C LEU A 17 0.05 -11.89 3.22
N ASN A 18 -0.75 -12.13 2.17
CA ASN A 18 -1.67 -13.27 2.11
C ASN A 18 -1.26 -14.36 1.11
N ASP A 19 -0.32 -14.09 0.21
CA ASP A 19 0.13 -15.06 -0.79
C ASP A 19 1.36 -15.86 -0.29
N PRO A 20 1.22 -17.15 0.02
CA PRO A 20 2.32 -17.99 0.47
C PRO A 20 3.34 -18.32 -0.64
N GLU A 21 2.98 -18.12 -1.92
CA GLU A 21 3.91 -18.27 -3.05
C GLU A 21 4.86 -17.06 -3.17
N ILE A 22 4.47 -15.93 -2.59
CA ILE A 22 5.28 -14.72 -2.56
C ILE A 22 6.12 -14.71 -1.29
N ARG A 23 7.44 -14.52 -1.45
CA ARG A 23 8.30 -14.24 -0.31
C ARG A 23 7.90 -12.89 0.28
N MET A 24 7.33 -12.94 1.49
CA MET A 24 7.04 -11.74 2.26
C MET A 24 8.32 -10.91 2.46
N ASP A 25 8.31 -9.70 1.90
CA ASP A 25 9.38 -8.73 2.06
C ASP A 25 8.92 -7.63 3.05
N PRO A 26 9.45 -7.63 4.28
CA PRO A 26 9.00 -6.72 5.31
C PRO A 26 9.33 -5.24 4.99
N ASP A 27 10.47 -4.96 4.35
CA ASP A 27 10.83 -3.59 3.95
C ASP A 27 9.85 -3.06 2.90
N ARG A 28 9.46 -3.92 1.95
CA ARG A 28 8.46 -3.58 0.93
C ARG A 28 7.08 -3.33 1.55
N VAL A 29 6.66 -4.17 2.49
CA VAL A 29 5.39 -4.01 3.23
C VAL A 29 5.36 -2.67 3.98
N TRP A 30 6.40 -2.35 4.75
CA TRP A 30 6.47 -1.09 5.48
C TRP A 30 6.49 0.13 4.55
N SER A 31 7.20 0.04 3.41
CA SER A 31 7.21 1.10 2.40
C SER A 31 5.83 1.32 1.79
N LEU A 32 5.13 0.24 1.39
CA LEU A 32 3.77 0.32 0.85
C LEU A 32 2.79 0.94 1.86
N LEU A 33 2.85 0.52 3.13
CA LEU A 33 2.03 1.08 4.20
C LEU A 33 2.28 2.57 4.41
N ALA A 34 3.55 3.01 4.41
CA ALA A 34 3.90 4.42 4.57
C ALA A 34 3.39 5.28 3.39
N GLU A 35 3.50 4.78 2.17
CA GLU A 35 3.02 5.47 0.97
C GLU A 35 1.48 5.57 0.92
N ILE A 36 0.78 4.49 1.28
CA ILE A 36 -0.69 4.44 1.38
C ILE A 36 -1.17 5.39 2.49
N GLY A 37 -0.59 5.32 3.69
CA GLY A 37 -0.98 6.15 4.83
C GLY A 37 -0.70 7.65 4.62
N THR A 38 0.38 8.01 3.92
CA THR A 38 0.66 9.40 3.56
C THR A 38 -0.40 9.98 2.62
N GLN A 39 -0.94 9.15 1.72
CA GLN A 39 -2.00 9.56 0.80
C GLN A 39 -3.35 9.70 1.51
N ASP A 40 -3.70 8.75 2.39
CA ASP A 40 -4.93 8.82 3.21
C ASP A 40 -4.97 10.11 4.05
N MET A 41 -3.87 10.42 4.72
CA MET A 41 -3.73 11.65 5.49
C MET A 41 -3.86 12.92 4.63
N ARG A 42 -3.35 12.91 3.40
CA ARG A 42 -3.50 14.02 2.45
C ARG A 42 -4.93 14.19 1.95
N SER A 43 -5.61 13.08 1.69
CA SER A 43 -7.02 13.07 1.31
C SER A 43 -7.90 13.58 2.46
N ALA A 44 -7.61 13.17 3.70
CA ALA A 44 -8.33 13.61 4.90
C ALA A 44 -8.08 15.09 5.26
N ALA A 45 -6.89 15.63 4.99
CA ALA A 45 -6.55 17.03 5.28
C ALA A 45 -7.05 18.03 4.21
N GLY A 46 -7.54 17.54 3.06
CA GLY A 46 -8.03 18.35 1.95
C GLY A 46 -9.55 18.36 1.76
N GLY A 47 -10.31 17.77 2.70
CA GLY A 47 -11.78 17.67 2.68
C GLY A 47 -12.48 18.68 3.58
#